data_AF-A0A661M6C9-F1
#
_entry.id   AF-A0A661M6C9-F1
#
_cell.length_a   1.000
_cell.length_b   1.000
_cell.length_c   1.000
_cell.angle_alpha   90.00
_cell.angle_beta   90.00
_cell.angle_gamma   90.00
#
_symmetry.space_group_name_H-M   'P 1'
#
loop_
_entity.id
_entity.type
_entity.pdbx_description
1 polymer ?
#
loop_
_entity_poly.entity_id
_entity_poly.type
_entity_poly.pdbx_seq_one_letter_code
_entity_poly.pdbx_strand_id
1 'polypeptide(L)' 'MSEKLWGGRFREETDVQVDAFNASIGFDWRLFAHDIEGSMAHCRMLAKQGIITEEE' A
#
# COMPACT_ATOMS: atom_id res chain seq x y z
N MET A 1 8.57 -3.48 -18.78
CA MET A 1 8.59 -2.58 -17.61
C MET A 1 7.67 -3.25 -16.61
N SER A 2 8.22 -3.84 -15.54
CA SER A 2 7.42 -4.52 -14.50
C SER A 2 6.38 -3.54 -13.94
N GLU A 3 5.09 -3.84 -14.13
CA GLU A 3 3.93 -3.01 -13.70
C GLU A 3 3.72 -2.96 -12.18
N LYS A 4 4.54 -3.65 -11.37
CA LYS A 4 4.33 -3.76 -9.93
C LYS A 4 4.73 -2.48 -9.20
N LEU A 5 3.78 -1.90 -8.46
CA LEU A 5 3.95 -0.70 -7.64
C LEU A 5 4.94 -0.87 -6.48
N TRP A 6 5.27 -2.11 -6.10
CA TRP A 6 6.17 -2.47 -4.98
C TRP A 6 7.45 -3.17 -5.45
N GLY A 7 7.98 -2.80 -6.61
CA GLY A 7 9.20 -3.40 -7.18
C GLY A 7 10.40 -3.42 -6.21
N GLY A 8 10.99 -4.59 -6.05
CA GLY A 8 12.19 -4.80 -5.22
C GLY A 8 13.50 -4.45 -5.94
N ARG A 9 14.64 -4.85 -5.37
CA ARG A 9 15.99 -4.59 -5.90
C ARG A 9 16.37 -5.40 -7.14
N PHE A 10 15.50 -6.28 -7.61
CA PHE A 10 15.77 -7.17 -8.73
C PHE A 10 15.47 -6.48 -10.06
N ARG A 11 16.34 -6.72 -11.05
CA ARG A 11 16.19 -6.17 -12.40
C ARG A 11 15.28 -7.03 -13.29
N GLU A 12 15.11 -8.29 -12.92
CA GLU A 12 14.29 -9.27 -13.63
C GLU A 12 12.89 -9.34 -13.01
N GLU A 13 11.92 -9.81 -13.80
CA GLU A 13 10.56 -10.01 -13.32
C GLU A 13 10.51 -11.14 -12.29
N THR A 14 9.64 -10.99 -11.30
CA THR A 14 9.41 -12.04 -10.30
C THR A 14 8.74 -13.24 -10.96
N ASP A 15 9.16 -14.44 -10.59
CA ASP A 15 8.50 -15.67 -11.01
C ASP A 15 7.02 -15.67 -10.58
N VAL A 16 6.14 -16.14 -11.47
CA VAL A 16 4.68 -16.15 -11.26
C VAL A 16 4.29 -16.96 -10.02
N GLN A 17 5.01 -18.05 -9.70
CA GLN A 17 4.74 -18.86 -8.52
C GLN A 17 5.10 -18.10 -7.24
N VAL A 18 6.17 -17.31 -7.28
CA VAL A 18 6.59 -16.47 -6.16
C VAL A 18 5.58 -15.35 -5.93
N ASP A 19 5.02 -14.76 -6.98
CA ASP A 19 3.94 -13.77 -6.85
C ASP A 19 2.68 -14.35 -6.23
N ALA A 20 2.23 -15.50 -6.75
CA ALA A 20 1.05 -16.17 -6.24
C ALA A 20 1.21 -16.57 -4.77
N PHE A 21 2.42 -17.00 -4.37
CA PHE A 21 2.74 -17.32 -2.99
C PHE A 21 2.74 -16.10 -2.06
N ASN A 22 3.22 -14.94 -2.53
CA ASN A 22 3.30 -13.72 -1.71
C ASN A 22 1.99 -12.92 -1.67
N ALA A 23 1.06 -13.15 -2.60
CA ALA A 23 -0.19 -12.41 -2.67
C ALA A 23 -1.07 -12.67 -1.42
N SER A 24 -1.28 -11.63 -0.61
CA SER A 24 -2.13 -11.69 0.58
C SER A 24 -3.58 -11.27 0.34
N ILE A 25 -3.90 -10.75 -0.86
CA ILE A 25 -5.22 -10.19 -1.21
C ILE A 25 -6.38 -11.18 -1.02
N GLY A 26 -6.11 -12.48 -1.12
CA GLY A 26 -7.11 -13.52 -0.90
C GLY A 26 -7.72 -13.52 0.51
N PHE A 27 -7.06 -12.90 1.50
CA PHE A 27 -7.55 -12.85 2.88
C PHE A 27 -7.40 -11.49 3.57
N ASP A 28 -6.43 -10.66 3.17
CA ASP A 28 -6.21 -9.34 3.79
C ASP A 28 -7.32 -8.33 3.49
N TRP A 29 -8.16 -8.58 2.47
CA TRP A 29 -9.31 -7.73 2.13
C TRP A 29 -10.21 -7.47 3.33
N ARG A 30 -10.24 -8.38 4.30
CA ARG A 30 -10.99 -8.23 5.56
C ARG A 30 -10.54 -7.02 6.40
N LEU A 31 -9.33 -6.52 6.16
CA LEU A 31 -8.71 -5.40 6.86
C LEU A 31 -8.99 -4.05 6.20
N PHE A 32 -9.70 -4.01 5.05
CA PHE A 32 -9.92 -2.77 4.30
C PHE A 32 -10.50 -1.64 5.15
N ALA A 33 -11.43 -1.96 6.07
CA ALA A 33 -12.05 -0.97 6.93
C ALA A 33 -11.03 -0.32 7.89
N HIS A 34 -10.08 -1.10 8.40
CA HIS A 34 -9.00 -0.62 9.26
C HIS A 34 -7.97 0.20 8.47
N ASP A 35 -7.69 -0.19 7.23
CA ASP A 35 -6.79 0.56 6.35
C ASP A 35 -7.33 1.96 6.02
N ILE A 36 -8.64 2.06 5.73
CA ILE A 36 -9.32 3.35 5.52
C ILE A 36 -9.29 4.21 6.78
N GLU A 37 -9.62 3.62 7.94
CA GLU A 37 -9.61 4.33 9.22
C GLU A 37 -8.20 4.85 9.57
N GLY A 38 -7.19 3.99 9.42
CA GLY A 38 -5.79 4.34 9.63
C GLY A 38 -5.31 5.45 8.69
N SER A 39 -5.69 5.36 7.41
CA SER A 39 -5.35 6.38 6.40
C SER A 39 -5.96 7.74 6.73
N MET A 40 -7.24 7.80 7.12
CA MET A 40 -7.87 9.05 7.57
C MET A 40 -7.17 9.64 8.80
N ALA A 41 -6.83 8.81 9.77
CA ALA A 41 -6.12 9.26 10.97
C ALA A 41 -4.72 9.80 10.63
N HIS A 42 -4.02 9.13 9.69
CA HIS A 42 -2.72 9.56 9.20
C HIS A 42 -2.80 10.90 8.49
N CYS A 43 -3.72 11.08 7.52
CA CYS A 43 -3.89 12.36 6.83
C CYS A 43 -4.21 13.51 7.79
N ARG A 44 -5.14 13.30 8.74
CA ARG A 44 -5.44 14.30 9.78
C ARG A 44 -4.22 14.67 10.60
N MET A 45 -3.36 13.70 10.90
CA MET A 45 -2.10 13.95 11.61
C MET A 45 -1.12 14.75 10.73
N LEU A 46 -0.97 14.38 9.45
CA LEU A 46 -0.10 15.09 8.50
C LEU A 46 -0.52 16.55 8.34
N ALA A 47 -1.82 16.84 8.21
CA ALA A 47 -2.36 18.19 8.14
C ALA A 47 -2.02 19.00 9.41
N LYS A 48 -2.22 18.41 10.59
CA LYS A 48 -1.85 19.03 11.88
C LYS A 48 -0.35 19.34 12.02
N GLN A 49 0.51 18.56 11.38
CA GLN A 49 1.96 18.81 11.35
C GLN A 49 2.37 19.79 10.24
N GLY A 50 1.43 20.24 9.39
CA GLY A 50 1.70 21.12 8.27
C GLY A 50 2.47 20.44 7.13
N ILE A 51 2.40 19.10 7.04
CA ILE A 51 3.04 18.34 5.95
C ILE A 51 2.15 18.38 4.69
N ILE A 52 0.84 18.36 4.88
CA ILE A 52 -0.18 18.62 3.84
C ILE A 52 -1.09 19.76 4.31
N THR A 53 -1.80 20.39 3.38
CA THR A 53 -2.81 21.41 3.71
C THR A 53 -4.10 20.77 4.25
N GLU A 54 -5.02 21.56 4.81
CA GLU A 54 -6.33 21.06 5.26
C GLU A 54 -7.26 20.77 4.08
N GLU A 55 -6.99 21.36 2.91
CA GLU A 55 -7.71 21.15 1.66
C GLU A 55 -7.25 19.92 0.86
N GLU A 56 -6.08 19.35 1.21
CA GLU A 56 -5.52 18.10 0.64
C GLU A 56 -5.89 16.88 1.48
#